data_AF-A0A1F9RAX3-F1
#
_entry.id   AF-A0A1F9RAX3-F1
#
_cell.length_a   1.000
_cell.length_b   1.000
_cell.length_c   1.000
_cell.angle_alpha   90.00
_cell.angle_beta   90.00
_cell.angle_gamma   90.00
#
_symmetry.space_group_name_H-M   'P 1'
#
loop_
_entity.id
_entity.type
_entity.pdbx_description
1 polymer ?
#
loop_
_entity_poly.entity_id
_entity_poly.type
_entity_poly.pdbx_seq_one_letter_code
_entity_poly.pdbx_strand_id
1 'polypeptide(L)'
;MLNGKRPGQTLIEVVMATMIAAMTTTAVFSVILSSFVSGARADKRDAAAMVLRRAQQTLGSYVTVAPTDPAYSAGSPVGRWQADASGQWALRNGTHDITSLLTNTQLAGTGALFTYTVSSNDCLGVGGGSAPNYERSCKTVVFNLTYPD
;
A
#
# COMPACT_ATOMS: atom_id res chain seq x y z
N MET A 1 -65.16 -36.87 -2.56
CA MET A 1 -64.11 -35.87 -2.86
C MET A 1 -64.00 -34.95 -1.66
N LEU A 2 -62.97 -35.14 -0.83
CA LEU A 2 -62.74 -34.34 0.38
C LEU A 2 -62.36 -32.92 -0.04
N ASN A 3 -63.30 -31.99 0.15
CA ASN A 3 -63.11 -30.57 -0.10
C ASN A 3 -62.17 -30.02 0.98
N GLY A 4 -60.88 -29.96 0.68
CA GLY A 4 -59.83 -29.47 1.56
C GLY A 4 -60.08 -28.03 1.96
N LYS A 5 -60.51 -27.83 3.21
CA LYS A 5 -60.74 -26.53 3.84
C LYS A 5 -59.41 -25.78 3.91
N ARG A 6 -59.20 -24.79 3.03
CA ARG A 6 -58.01 -23.93 3.05
C ARG A 6 -58.04 -23.11 4.35
N PRO A 7 -57.06 -23.24 5.26
CA PRO A 7 -57.01 -22.42 6.46
C PRO A 7 -56.86 -20.95 6.03
N GLY A 8 -57.73 -20.09 6.57
CA GLY A 8 -57.70 -18.65 6.29
C GLY A 8 -56.38 -18.07 6.78
N GLN A 9 -55.59 -17.53 5.85
CA GLN A 9 -54.32 -16.88 6.12
C GLN A 9 -54.57 -15.66 7.01
N THR A 10 -54.10 -15.69 8.26
CA THR A 10 -54.34 -14.59 9.21
C THR A 10 -53.36 -13.45 8.93
N LEU A 11 -53.79 -12.20 9.08
CA LEU A 11 -52.97 -11.01 8.77
C LEU A 11 -51.66 -11.01 9.56
N ILE A 12 -51.68 -11.50 10.81
CA ILE A 12 -50.50 -11.62 11.67
C ILE A 12 -49.47 -12.63 11.13
N GLU A 13 -49.89 -13.71 10.49
CA GLU A 13 -49.02 -14.72 9.91
C GLU A 13 -48.24 -14.15 8.72
N VAL A 14 -48.92 -13.37 7.87
CA VAL A 14 -48.28 -12.67 6.75
C VAL A 14 -47.30 -11.60 7.26
N VAL A 15 -47.66 -10.86 8.31
CA VAL A 15 -46.77 -9.84 8.90
C VAL A 15 -45.53 -10.47 9.53
N MET A 16 -45.68 -11.57 10.27
CA MET A 16 -44.53 -12.28 10.84
C MET A 16 -43.65 -12.91 9.74
N ALA A 17 -44.26 -13.53 8.73
CA ALA A 17 -43.54 -14.10 7.60
C ALA A 17 -42.75 -13.02 6.82
N THR A 18 -43.35 -11.85 6.58
CA THR A 18 -42.67 -10.74 5.91
C THR A 18 -41.56 -10.13 6.76
N MET A 19 -41.74 -10.01 8.07
CA MET A 19 -40.70 -9.52 8.98
C MET A 19 -39.51 -10.49 9.03
N ILE A 20 -39.75 -11.80 9.13
CA ILE A 20 -38.70 -12.82 9.10
C ILE A 20 -37.99 -12.83 7.74
N ALA A 21 -38.73 -12.72 6.63
CA ALA A 21 -38.15 -12.61 5.30
C ALA A 21 -37.30 -11.34 5.14
N ALA A 22 -37.73 -10.20 5.67
CA ALA A 22 -36.97 -8.95 5.65
C ALA A 22 -35.68 -9.05 6.50
N MET A 23 -35.74 -9.66 7.69
CA MET A 23 -34.56 -9.84 8.54
C MET A 23 -33.52 -10.79 7.90
N THR A 24 -33.98 -11.90 7.33
CA THR A 24 -33.07 -12.87 6.69
C THR A 24 -32.42 -12.28 5.44
N THR A 25 -33.17 -11.55 4.61
CA THR A 25 -32.62 -10.90 3.41
C THR A 25 -31.59 -9.83 3.77
N THR A 26 -31.90 -8.93 4.71
CA THR A 26 -30.95 -7.87 5.15
C THR A 26 -29.67 -8.45 5.74
N ALA A 27 -29.76 -9.54 6.51
CA ALA A 27 -28.59 -10.22 7.05
C ALA A 27 -27.69 -10.78 5.94
N VAL A 28 -28.25 -11.46 4.95
CA VAL A 28 -27.49 -12.03 3.83
C VAL A 28 -26.82 -10.93 2.99
N PHE A 29 -27.55 -9.86 2.66
CA PHE A 29 -26.96 -8.74 1.91
C PHE A 29 -25.84 -8.05 2.70
N SER A 30 -25.99 -7.91 4.02
CA SER A 30 -24.96 -7.32 4.87
C SER A 30 -23.67 -8.15 4.88
N VAL A 31 -23.78 -9.47 4.96
CA VAL A 31 -22.62 -10.38 4.92
C VAL A 31 -21.92 -10.32 3.57
N ILE A 32 -22.68 -10.34 2.48
CA ILE A 32 -22.13 -10.29 1.12
C ILE A 32 -21.39 -8.96 0.89
N LEU A 33 -22.02 -7.82 1.22
CA LEU A 33 -21.40 -6.51 1.07
C LEU A 33 -20.14 -6.39 1.94
N SER A 34 -20.20 -6.87 3.19
CA SER A 34 -19.04 -6.88 4.09
C SER A 34 -17.89 -7.71 3.52
N SER A 35 -18.20 -8.82 2.85
CA SER A 35 -17.20 -9.70 2.23
C SER A 35 -16.50 -9.01 1.06
N PHE A 36 -17.24 -8.31 0.21
CA PHE A 36 -16.66 -7.53 -0.90
C PHE A 36 -15.78 -6.38 -0.43
N VAL A 37 -16.24 -5.61 0.57
CA VAL A 37 -15.45 -4.50 1.13
C VAL A 37 -14.18 -5.03 1.82
N SER A 38 -14.29 -6.14 2.55
CA SER A 38 -13.14 -6.78 3.21
C SER A 38 -12.12 -7.30 2.20
N GLY A 39 -12.58 -7.95 1.12
CA GLY A 39 -11.73 -8.44 0.04
C GLY A 39 -10.99 -7.31 -0.68
N ALA A 40 -11.70 -6.27 -1.11
CA ALA A 40 -11.09 -5.12 -1.77
C ALA A 40 -10.05 -4.41 -0.89
N ARG A 41 -10.32 -4.31 0.43
CA ARG A 41 -9.36 -3.74 1.38
C ARG A 41 -8.13 -4.63 1.58
N ALA A 42 -8.32 -5.95 1.61
CA ALA A 42 -7.24 -6.90 1.72
C ALA A 42 -6.32 -6.84 0.49
N ASP A 43 -6.89 -6.81 -0.71
CA ASP A 43 -6.11 -6.76 -1.95
C ASP A 43 -5.27 -5.47 -2.05
N LYS A 44 -5.82 -4.32 -1.63
CA LYS A 44 -5.07 -3.05 -1.51
C LYS A 44 -3.88 -3.16 -0.54
N ARG A 45 -4.08 -3.81 0.62
CA ARG A 45 -3.03 -4.03 1.62
C ARG A 45 -1.93 -4.95 1.11
N ASP A 46 -2.28 -6.01 0.40
CA ASP A 46 -1.31 -6.93 -0.18
C ASP A 46 -0.52 -6.26 -1.32
N ALA A 47 -1.19 -5.47 -2.16
CA ALA A 47 -0.53 -4.65 -3.18
C ALA A 47 0.46 -3.65 -2.55
N ALA A 48 0.04 -2.94 -1.51
CA ALA A 48 0.88 -2.03 -0.73
C ALA A 48 2.13 -2.74 -0.17
N ALA A 49 1.95 -3.90 0.46
CA ALA A 49 3.03 -4.68 1.05
C ALA A 49 4.03 -5.19 -0.01
N MET A 50 3.53 -5.63 -1.18
CA MET A 50 4.37 -6.07 -2.29
C MET A 50 5.24 -4.93 -2.82
N VAL A 51 4.66 -3.76 -3.05
CA VAL A 51 5.39 -2.59 -3.56
C VAL A 51 6.42 -2.10 -2.54
N LEU A 52 6.06 -2.07 -1.26
CA LEU A 52 6.99 -1.74 -0.18
C LEU A 52 8.20 -2.68 -0.16
N ARG A 53 7.97 -4.00 -0.26
CA ARG A 53 9.06 -4.98 -0.31
C ARG A 53 9.96 -4.80 -1.54
N ARG A 54 9.37 -4.53 -2.70
CA ARG A 54 10.15 -4.23 -3.92
C ARG A 54 11.03 -3.00 -3.73
N ALA A 55 10.47 -1.92 -3.17
CA ALA A 55 11.21 -0.70 -2.89
C ALA A 55 12.36 -0.93 -1.90
N GLN A 56 12.15 -1.72 -0.85
CA GLN A 56 13.19 -2.13 0.10
C GLN A 56 14.32 -2.92 -0.57
N GLN A 57 13.97 -3.89 -1.43
CA GLN A 57 14.97 -4.69 -2.15
C GLN A 57 15.79 -3.82 -3.09
N THR A 58 15.14 -2.91 -3.83
CA THR A 58 15.83 -1.98 -4.72
C THR A 58 16.74 -1.05 -3.94
N LEU A 59 16.28 -0.40 -2.86
CA LEU A 59 17.18 0.46 -2.07
C LEU A 59 18.28 -0.33 -1.35
N GLY A 60 18.04 -1.59 -1.01
CA GLY A 60 19.06 -2.50 -0.50
C GLY A 60 20.24 -2.64 -1.45
N SER A 61 20.02 -2.71 -2.77
CA SER A 61 21.12 -2.81 -3.73
C SER A 61 21.99 -1.55 -3.76
N TYR A 62 21.41 -0.35 -3.56
CA TYR A 62 22.18 0.90 -3.45
C TYR A 62 23.10 0.94 -2.21
N VAL A 63 22.79 0.17 -1.17
CA VAL A 63 23.62 0.10 0.05
C VAL A 63 24.70 -0.98 -0.06
N THR A 64 24.41 -2.09 -0.73
CA THR A 64 25.32 -3.25 -0.78
C THR A 64 26.36 -3.19 -1.89
N VAL A 65 26.13 -2.40 -2.94
CA VAL A 65 27.07 -2.28 -4.07
C VAL A 65 28.24 -1.36 -3.70
N ALA A 66 29.42 -1.67 -4.25
CA ALA A 66 30.62 -0.87 -4.02
C ALA A 66 30.36 0.61 -4.35
N PRO A 67 30.78 1.57 -3.49
CA PRO A 67 30.58 3.00 -3.71
C PRO A 67 31.21 3.54 -5.02
N THR A 68 32.08 2.74 -5.63
CA THR A 68 32.77 3.05 -6.89
C THR A 68 31.93 2.71 -8.13
N ASP A 69 30.81 2.00 -7.99
CA ASP A 69 29.94 1.70 -9.12
C ASP A 69 29.09 2.94 -9.49
N PRO A 70 29.24 3.49 -10.72
CA PRO A 70 28.46 4.64 -11.15
C PRO A 70 26.94 4.40 -11.18
N ALA A 71 26.47 3.15 -11.21
CA ALA A 71 25.03 2.85 -11.15
C ALA A 71 24.43 3.00 -9.75
N TYR A 72 25.25 3.13 -8.70
CA TYR A 72 24.79 3.19 -7.31
C TYR A 72 25.45 4.31 -6.48
N SER A 73 26.39 5.05 -7.07
CA SER A 73 27.14 6.11 -6.40
C SER A 73 26.45 7.48 -6.43
N ALA A 74 26.79 8.31 -5.44
CA ALA A 74 26.28 9.67 -5.34
C ALA A 74 26.82 10.57 -6.47
N GLY A 75 25.99 11.51 -6.94
CA GLY A 75 26.37 12.45 -8.00
C GLY A 75 26.36 11.87 -9.43
N SER A 76 26.29 10.55 -9.57
CA SER A 76 26.14 9.90 -10.88
C SER A 76 24.73 10.09 -11.44
N PRO A 77 24.58 10.45 -12.74
CA PRO A 77 23.28 10.46 -13.42
C PRO A 77 22.62 9.08 -13.47
N VAL A 78 23.43 8.01 -13.47
CA VAL A 78 22.98 6.62 -13.54
C VAL A 78 22.66 6.04 -12.16
N GLY A 79 23.17 6.66 -11.09
CA GLY A 79 22.83 6.36 -9.69
C GLY A 79 21.45 6.84 -9.25
N ARG A 80 20.67 7.40 -10.17
CA ARG A 80 19.32 7.88 -9.90
C ARG A 80 18.34 6.74 -10.02
N TRP A 81 17.51 6.56 -9.00
CA TRP A 81 16.44 5.60 -9.12
C TRP A 81 15.35 6.15 -10.04
N GLN A 82 15.10 5.47 -11.16
CA GLN A 82 14.13 5.92 -12.18
C GLN A 82 12.70 6.04 -11.64
N ALA A 83 12.37 5.33 -10.56
CA ALA A 83 11.07 5.43 -9.92
C ALA A 83 10.91 6.74 -9.13
N ASP A 84 12.02 7.36 -8.73
CA ASP A 84 12.01 8.59 -7.94
C ASP A 84 11.87 9.83 -8.84
N ALA A 85 10.77 10.55 -8.66
CA ALA A 85 10.47 11.77 -9.41
C ALA A 85 11.42 12.93 -9.10
N SER A 86 12.13 12.90 -7.96
CA SER A 86 13.06 13.96 -7.57
C SER A 86 14.31 14.04 -8.47
N GLY A 87 14.59 12.96 -9.22
CA GLY A 87 15.76 12.85 -10.09
C GLY A 87 17.09 12.92 -9.34
N GLN A 88 17.08 12.65 -8.03
CA GLN A 88 18.25 12.66 -7.18
C GLN A 88 18.84 11.25 -7.04
N TRP A 89 20.03 11.17 -6.43
CA TRP A 89 20.59 9.89 -6.00
C TRP A 89 19.66 9.23 -4.97
N ALA A 90 19.46 7.91 -5.08
CA ALA A 90 18.46 7.17 -4.31
C ALA A 90 18.67 7.20 -2.78
N LEU A 91 19.90 7.46 -2.31
CA LEU A 91 20.25 7.54 -0.88
C LEU A 91 20.68 8.94 -0.43
N ARG A 92 20.35 9.96 -1.23
CA ARG A 92 20.55 11.37 -0.84
C ARG A 92 19.64 11.68 0.35
N ASN A 93 20.09 12.53 1.28
CA ASN A 93 19.20 12.95 2.36
C ASN A 93 18.01 13.76 1.82
N GLY A 94 16.84 13.47 2.37
CA GLY A 94 15.59 14.15 2.01
C GLY A 94 14.45 13.18 1.75
N THR A 95 13.34 13.74 1.28
CA THR A 95 12.15 12.99 0.89
C THR A 95 12.14 12.77 -0.62
N HIS A 96 11.85 11.55 -1.01
CA HIS A 96 11.81 11.08 -2.38
C HIS A 96 10.41 10.53 -2.68
N ASP A 97 9.94 10.78 -3.90
CA ASP A 97 8.61 10.39 -4.34
C ASP A 97 8.71 9.26 -5.35
N ILE A 98 8.22 8.10 -4.93
CA ILE A 98 8.20 6.85 -5.70
C ILE A 98 6.77 6.37 -5.97
N THR A 99 5.82 7.31 -5.99
CA THR A 99 4.42 7.05 -6.32
C THR A 99 4.28 6.38 -7.70
N SER A 100 5.25 6.58 -8.59
CA SER A 100 5.35 5.88 -9.88
C SER A 100 5.30 4.34 -9.76
N LEU A 101 5.79 3.77 -8.65
CA LEU A 101 5.76 2.32 -8.41
C LEU A 101 4.34 1.78 -8.21
N LEU A 102 3.39 2.65 -7.84
CA LEU A 102 2.00 2.27 -7.61
C LEU A 102 1.20 2.15 -8.92
N THR A 103 1.73 2.65 -10.06
CA THR A 103 1.01 2.73 -11.35
C THR A 103 0.52 1.38 -11.89
N ASN A 104 1.20 0.28 -11.56
CA ASN A 104 0.84 -1.07 -12.00
C ASN A 104 0.16 -1.89 -10.89
N THR A 105 -0.46 -1.22 -9.92
CA THR A 105 -1.12 -1.89 -8.78
C THR A 105 -2.57 -1.46 -8.64
N GLN A 106 -3.32 -2.16 -7.78
CA GLN A 106 -4.70 -1.79 -7.45
C GLN A 106 -4.83 -0.43 -6.74
N LEU A 107 -3.70 0.18 -6.36
CA LEU A 107 -3.64 1.52 -5.77
C LEU A 107 -3.51 2.62 -6.84
N ALA A 108 -3.33 2.25 -8.12
CA ALA A 108 -3.21 3.20 -9.21
C ALA A 108 -4.49 4.06 -9.35
N GLY A 109 -4.32 5.37 -9.54
CA GLY A 109 -5.44 6.30 -9.75
C GLY A 109 -6.30 6.58 -8.52
N THR A 110 -5.98 5.99 -7.36
CA THR A 110 -6.72 6.22 -6.10
C THR A 110 -6.28 7.48 -5.35
N GLY A 111 -5.26 8.20 -5.83
CA GLY A 111 -4.61 9.26 -5.06
C GLY A 111 -3.67 8.74 -3.97
N ALA A 112 -3.29 7.46 -4.04
CA ALA A 112 -2.25 6.89 -3.19
C ALA A 112 -0.90 7.59 -3.43
N LEU A 113 -0.18 7.87 -2.35
CA LEU A 113 1.12 8.52 -2.36
C LEU A 113 2.14 7.57 -1.74
N PHE A 114 3.26 7.36 -2.43
CA PHE A 114 4.36 6.55 -1.91
C PHE A 114 5.65 7.35 -1.88
N THR A 115 6.13 7.61 -0.67
CA THR A 115 7.35 8.37 -0.43
C THR A 115 8.29 7.60 0.47
N TYR A 116 9.58 7.93 0.39
CA TYR A 116 10.54 7.51 1.39
C TYR A 116 11.40 8.68 1.81
N THR A 117 11.83 8.69 3.07
CA THR A 117 12.74 9.70 3.61
C THR A 117 14.03 9.04 4.00
N VAL A 118 15.14 9.62 3.53
CA VAL A 118 16.49 9.19 3.88
C VAL A 118 17.08 10.18 4.86
N SER A 119 17.54 9.67 5.99
CA SER A 119 18.36 10.40 6.94
C SER A 119 19.75 9.77 7.02
N SER A 120 20.77 10.61 7.21
CA SER A 120 22.14 10.16 7.42
C SER A 120 22.50 10.34 8.89
N ASN A 121 22.96 9.27 9.52
CA ASN A 121 23.41 9.27 10.90
C ASN A 121 24.88 8.86 10.95
N ASP A 122 25.64 9.46 11.86
CA ASP A 122 27.01 9.01 12.13
C ASP A 122 26.97 7.72 12.95
N CYS A 123 27.35 6.62 12.32
CA CYS A 123 27.34 5.29 12.92
C CYS A 123 28.74 4.73 13.17
N LEU A 124 29.78 5.36 12.61
CA LEU A 124 31.17 4.89 12.68
C LEU A 124 32.09 5.90 13.37
N GLY A 125 31.56 7.01 13.88
CA GLY A 125 32.34 8.09 14.50
C GLY A 125 33.22 8.85 13.51
N VAL A 126 32.96 8.64 12.22
CA VAL A 126 33.61 9.29 11.09
C VAL A 126 32.50 9.84 10.22
N GLY A 127 31.82 10.88 10.70
CA GLY A 127 30.85 11.66 9.95
C GLY A 127 31.44 12.06 8.59
N GLY A 128 31.13 11.27 7.57
CA GLY A 128 31.90 11.25 6.34
C GLY A 128 31.05 11.51 5.12
N GLY A 129 31.53 12.46 4.31
CA GLY A 129 30.91 12.89 3.06
C GLY A 129 30.35 14.30 3.15
N SER A 130 30.23 14.94 1.99
CA SER A 130 29.69 16.29 1.89
C SER A 130 28.15 16.23 1.86
N ALA A 131 27.52 17.17 2.56
CA ALA A 131 26.10 17.43 2.39
C ALA A 131 25.81 17.71 0.90
N PRO A 132 24.66 17.28 0.35
CA PRO A 132 23.55 16.55 1.00
C PRO A 132 23.67 15.01 0.91
N ASN A 133 24.74 14.50 0.31
CA ASN A 133 24.85 13.08 -0.02
C ASN A 133 25.45 12.23 1.09
N TYR A 134 26.33 12.78 1.95
CA TYR A 134 26.90 12.07 3.11
C TYR A 134 27.25 10.61 2.83
N GLU A 135 28.08 10.39 1.80
CA GLU A 135 28.33 9.08 1.16
C GLU A 135 28.86 8.00 2.10
N ARG A 136 29.51 8.39 3.21
CA ARG A 136 30.11 7.46 4.17
C ARG A 136 29.33 7.35 5.48
N SER A 137 28.21 8.07 5.60
CA SER A 137 27.32 7.99 6.77
C SER A 137 26.33 6.84 6.63
N CYS A 138 25.89 6.27 7.75
CA CYS A 138 24.82 5.29 7.72
C CYS A 138 23.52 5.94 7.27
N LYS A 139 22.79 5.24 6.41
CA LYS A 139 21.51 5.67 5.87
C LYS A 139 20.38 4.98 6.62
N THR A 140 19.45 5.78 7.14
CA THR A 140 18.17 5.30 7.66
C THR A 140 17.10 5.69 6.66
N VAL A 141 16.39 4.69 6.15
CA VAL A 141 15.31 4.88 5.18
C VAL A 141 13.97 4.56 5.84
N VAL A 142 13.05 5.53 5.81
CA VAL A 142 11.69 5.37 6.32
C VAL A 142 10.73 5.50 5.15
N PHE A 143 9.95 4.45 4.92
CA PHE A 143 8.93 4.43 3.88
C PHE A 143 7.59 4.91 4.43
N ASN A 144 6.89 5.73 3.65
CA ASN A 144 5.55 6.21 3.96
C ASN A 144 4.65 6.00 2.75
N LEU A 145 3.67 5.10 2.91
CA LEU A 145 2.68 4.78 1.89
C LEU A 145 1.30 5.13 2.44
N THR A 146 0.65 6.11 1.81
CA THR A 146 -0.72 6.52 2.14
C THR A 146 -1.64 6.21 0.97
N TYR A 147 -2.81 5.66 1.26
CA TYR A 147 -3.83 5.36 0.25
C TYR A 147 -5.21 5.44 0.91
N PRO A 148 -6.26 5.82 0.14
CA PRO A 148 -7.62 5.77 0.66
C PRO A 148 -8.09 4.32 0.79
N ASP A 149 -8.74 4.02 1.93
CA ASP A 149 -9.40 2.75 2.21
C ASP A 149 -10.44 2.39 1.14
#